data_AF-A0A2M7GUD9-F1
#
_entry.id   AF-A0A2M7GUD9-F1
#
_cell.length_a   1.000
_cell.length_b   1.000
_cell.length_c   1.000
_cell.angle_alpha   90.00
_cell.angle_beta   90.00
_cell.angle_gamma   90.00
#
_symmetry.space_group_name_H-M   'P 1'
#
loop_
_entity.id
_entity.type
_entity.pdbx_description
1 polymer ?
#
loop_
_entity_poly.entity_id
_entity_poly.type
_entity_poly.pdbx_seq_one_letter_code
_entity_poly.pdbx_strand_id
1 'polypeptide(L)'
;MSVRLRVDVSQLTRAGRAVNALLARGENMRPVMEDIAAHLEESTRERFETQRAPDGTPWMPSGRALRQAGTTLTRDGHLNDDITRRVTGRRIDVGTNMIYAATHQFGATIRPKTAKALAFRIGSDFIMTQKVEIPARPFLGISAADEDAIGDLVNDYLTGALQ
;
A
#
# COMPACT_ATOMS: atom_id res chain seq x y z
N MET A 1 8.26 12.39 3.60
CA MET A 1 8.54 11.09 4.25
C MET A 1 8.14 10.01 3.26
N SER A 2 8.98 9.02 3.01
CA SER A 2 8.59 7.87 2.20
C SER A 2 7.83 6.85 3.04
N VAL A 3 6.92 6.10 2.40
CA VAL A 3 6.25 4.95 3.01
C VAL A 3 6.54 3.74 2.16
N ARG A 4 6.89 2.65 2.83
CA ARG A 4 7.22 1.38 2.18
C ARG A 4 6.72 0.22 3.04
N LEU A 5 6.05 -0.71 2.40
CA LEU A 5 5.85 -2.06 2.89
C LEU A 5 7.13 -2.85 2.61
N ARG A 6 7.66 -3.50 3.63
CA ARG A 6 8.79 -4.41 3.52
C ARG A 6 8.32 -5.81 3.84
N VAL A 7 8.49 -6.73 2.91
CA VAL A 7 8.03 -8.10 3.02
C VAL A 7 9.24 -9.03 3.00
N ASP A 8 9.31 -9.88 4.02
CA ASP A 8 10.11 -11.10 3.99
C ASP A 8 9.14 -12.27 3.83
N VAL A 9 9.14 -12.88 2.65
CA VAL A 9 8.14 -13.89 2.27
C VAL A 9 8.25 -15.13 3.14
N SER A 10 9.41 -15.39 3.76
CA SER A 10 9.58 -16.50 4.72
C SER A 10 8.79 -16.32 6.01
N GLN A 11 8.41 -15.08 6.34
CA GLN A 11 7.65 -14.74 7.54
C GLN A 11 6.13 -14.77 7.32
N LEU A 12 5.67 -14.96 6.07
CA LEU A 12 4.25 -15.07 5.76
C LEU A 12 3.73 -16.43 6.20
N THR A 13 2.68 -16.46 7.00
CA THR A 13 2.24 -17.68 7.69
C THR A 13 1.70 -18.71 6.70
N ARG A 14 0.97 -18.25 5.67
CA ARG A 14 0.35 -19.12 4.65
C ARG A 14 1.35 -19.56 3.57
N ALA A 15 2.17 -18.65 3.06
CA ALA A 15 3.16 -18.94 2.02
C ALA A 15 4.48 -19.53 2.56
N GLY A 16 4.78 -19.38 3.84
CA GLY A 16 6.09 -19.68 4.42
C GLY A 16 6.56 -21.12 4.25
N ARG A 17 5.63 -22.11 4.24
CA ARG A 17 5.99 -23.52 4.00
C ARG A 17 6.51 -23.75 2.59
N ALA A 18 5.81 -23.23 1.58
CA ALA A 18 6.22 -23.34 0.19
C ALA A 18 7.54 -22.59 -0.04
N VAL A 19 7.68 -21.40 0.55
CA VAL A 19 8.92 -20.61 0.47
C VAL A 19 10.10 -21.36 1.09
N ASN A 20 9.89 -21.99 2.24
CA ASN A 20 10.93 -22.79 2.91
C ASN A 20 11.32 -24.03 2.10
N ALA A 21 10.37 -24.66 1.39
CA ALA A 21 10.67 -25.76 0.49
C ALA A 21 11.52 -25.30 -0.72
N LEU A 22 11.20 -24.14 -1.30
CA LEU A 22 11.97 -23.53 -2.39
C LEU A 22 13.38 -23.15 -1.94
N LEU A 23 13.50 -22.59 -0.72
CA LEU A 23 14.78 -22.31 -0.07
C LEU A 23 15.63 -23.57 0.12
N ALA A 24 15.02 -24.67 0.55
CA ALA A 24 15.72 -25.93 0.78
C ALA A 24 16.27 -26.56 -0.51
N ARG A 25 15.68 -26.27 -1.67
CA ARG A 25 16.17 -26.73 -2.99
C ARG A 25 17.38 -25.94 -3.50
N GLY A 26 17.71 -24.80 -2.90
CA GLY A 26 18.84 -23.96 -3.31
C GLY A 26 18.66 -23.29 -4.68
N GLU A 27 17.41 -23.19 -5.16
CA GLU A 27 17.10 -22.60 -6.45
C GLU A 27 17.20 -21.07 -6.44
N ASN A 28 17.39 -20.47 -7.62
CA ASN A 28 17.38 -19.02 -7.78
C ASN A 28 15.96 -18.49 -7.54
N MET A 29 15.72 -17.92 -6.36
CA MET A 29 14.42 -17.36 -5.99
C MET A 29 14.09 -16.03 -6.69
N ARG A 30 15.03 -15.43 -7.41
CA ARG A 30 14.81 -14.09 -7.97
C ARG A 30 13.56 -14.01 -8.87
N PRO A 31 13.27 -14.96 -9.77
CA PRO A 31 12.06 -14.91 -10.60
C PRO A 31 10.77 -14.87 -9.78
N VAL A 32 10.57 -15.83 -8.87
CA VAL A 32 9.38 -15.86 -8.00
C VAL A 32 9.27 -14.61 -7.12
N MET A 33 10.40 -14.06 -6.66
CA MET A 33 10.39 -12.82 -5.87
C MET A 33 10.01 -11.58 -6.69
N GLU A 34 10.38 -11.52 -7.97
CA GLU A 34 9.96 -10.46 -8.88
C GLU A 34 8.46 -10.55 -9.18
N ASP A 35 7.92 -11.77 -9.35
CA ASP A 35 6.49 -11.99 -9.57
C ASP A 35 5.65 -11.64 -8.34
N ILE A 36 6.10 -12.04 -7.15
CA ILE A 36 5.46 -11.64 -5.88
C ILE A 36 5.51 -10.12 -5.73
N ALA A 37 6.65 -9.49 -6.03
CA ALA A 37 6.77 -8.05 -5.94
C ALA A 37 5.84 -7.35 -6.94
N ALA A 38 5.68 -7.90 -8.14
CA ALA A 38 4.76 -7.40 -9.15
C ALA A 38 3.30 -7.51 -8.68
N HIS A 39 2.92 -8.66 -8.13
CA HIS A 39 1.60 -8.87 -7.56
C HIS A 39 1.30 -7.87 -6.42
N LEU A 40 2.24 -7.66 -5.50
CA LEU A 40 2.05 -6.73 -4.38
C LEU A 40 1.95 -5.28 -4.84
N GLU A 41 2.71 -4.89 -5.87
CA GLU A 41 2.55 -3.57 -6.49
C GLU A 41 1.15 -3.43 -7.11
N GLU A 42 0.73 -4.42 -7.90
CA GLU A 42 -0.57 -4.40 -8.59
C GLU A 42 -1.74 -4.36 -7.60
N SER A 43 -1.73 -5.23 -6.59
CA SER A 43 -2.73 -5.23 -5.51
C SER A 43 -2.76 -3.88 -4.77
N THR A 44 -1.62 -3.22 -4.61
CA THR A 44 -1.58 -1.86 -4.04
C THR A 44 -2.22 -0.83 -4.99
N ARG A 45 -2.00 -0.94 -6.31
CA ARG A 45 -2.61 -0.07 -7.32
C ARG A 45 -4.13 -0.26 -7.43
N GLU A 46 -4.59 -1.51 -7.44
CA GLU A 46 -6.01 -1.88 -7.49
C GLU A 46 -6.81 -1.28 -6.31
N ARG A 47 -6.19 -1.11 -5.15
CA ARG A 47 -6.82 -0.46 -3.99
C ARG A 47 -7.23 0.99 -4.25
N PHE A 48 -6.52 1.70 -5.13
CA PHE A 48 -6.91 3.06 -5.54
C PHE A 48 -8.16 3.07 -6.42
N GLU A 49 -8.33 2.04 -7.25
CA GLU A 49 -9.49 1.87 -8.11
C GLU A 49 -10.72 1.42 -7.30
N THR A 50 -10.54 0.41 -6.47
CA THR A 50 -11.59 -0.18 -5.62
C THR A 50 -11.92 0.67 -4.39
N GLN A 51 -11.04 1.63 -4.04
CA GLN A 51 -11.12 2.48 -2.84
C GLN A 51 -11.20 1.68 -1.53
N ARG A 52 -10.38 0.63 -1.41
CA ARG A 52 -10.39 -0.29 -0.27
C ARG A 52 -9.00 -0.41 0.35
N ALA A 53 -8.98 -0.57 1.66
CA ALA A 53 -7.77 -0.91 2.40
C ALA A 53 -7.39 -2.40 2.18
N PRO A 54 -6.17 -2.82 2.53
CA PRO A 54 -5.73 -4.21 2.43
C PRO A 54 -6.61 -5.22 3.19
N ASP A 55 -7.31 -4.77 4.24
CA ASP A 55 -8.27 -5.58 4.99
C ASP A 55 -9.67 -5.65 4.32
N GLY A 56 -9.85 -5.01 3.16
CA GLY A 56 -11.10 -4.93 2.41
C GLY A 56 -12.02 -3.77 2.82
N THR A 57 -11.70 -3.04 3.91
CA THR A 57 -12.51 -1.93 4.40
C THR A 57 -12.51 -0.78 3.39
N PRO A 58 -13.68 -0.25 2.97
CA PRO A 58 -13.74 0.95 2.13
C PRO A 58 -13.07 2.15 2.79
N TRP A 59 -12.28 2.90 2.03
CA TRP A 59 -11.72 4.15 2.53
C TRP A 59 -12.81 5.17 2.80
N MET A 60 -12.67 5.95 3.88
CA MET A 60 -13.58 7.06 4.11
C MET A 60 -13.46 8.08 2.96
N PRO A 61 -14.58 8.41 2.27
CA PRO A 61 -14.54 9.32 1.14
C PRO A 61 -13.89 10.66 1.47
N SER A 62 -13.08 11.18 0.55
CA SER A 62 -12.54 12.53 0.73
C SER A 62 -13.61 13.59 0.50
N GLY A 63 -13.51 14.74 1.18
CA GLY A 63 -14.45 15.85 0.94
C GLY A 63 -14.45 16.34 -0.53
N ARG A 64 -13.32 16.22 -1.24
CA ARG A 64 -13.25 16.49 -2.68
C ARG A 64 -14.06 15.44 -3.47
N ALA A 65 -13.82 14.16 -3.22
CA ALA A 65 -14.53 13.05 -3.86
C ALA A 65 -16.05 13.23 -3.73
N LEU A 66 -16.53 13.58 -2.54
CA LEU A 66 -17.95 13.86 -2.29
C LEU A 66 -18.48 15.09 -3.05
N ARG A 67 -17.73 16.19 -3.10
CA ARG A 67 -18.19 17.44 -3.78
C ARG A 67 -18.11 17.40 -5.29
N GLN A 68 -17.18 16.62 -5.84
CA GLN A 68 -16.85 16.62 -7.28
C GLN A 68 -17.15 15.27 -7.95
N ALA A 69 -17.81 14.34 -7.26
CA ALA A 69 -18.04 12.97 -7.71
C ALA A 69 -16.75 12.27 -8.20
N GLY A 70 -15.63 12.51 -7.52
CA GLY A 70 -14.33 11.93 -7.86
C GLY A 70 -13.94 10.75 -6.97
N THR A 71 -12.80 10.13 -7.26
CA THR A 71 -12.25 9.01 -6.48
C THR A 71 -11.44 9.51 -5.28
N THR A 72 -11.54 8.84 -4.13
CA THR A 72 -10.73 9.13 -2.96
C THR A 72 -9.28 8.74 -3.20
N LEU A 73 -8.34 9.51 -2.63
CA LEU A 73 -6.89 9.34 -2.82
C LEU A 73 -6.36 9.57 -4.25
N THR A 74 -7.23 9.75 -5.24
CA THR A 74 -6.85 9.99 -6.64
C THR A 74 -7.29 11.37 -7.10
N ARG A 75 -6.39 12.36 -7.11
CA ARG A 75 -6.65 13.69 -7.71
C ARG A 75 -6.22 13.71 -9.17
N ASP A 76 -4.98 13.33 -9.39
CA ASP A 76 -4.21 13.38 -10.62
C ASP A 76 -3.44 12.07 -10.86
N GLY A 77 -3.68 11.04 -10.05
CA GLY A 77 -3.04 9.72 -10.18
C GLY A 77 -1.67 9.58 -9.52
N HIS A 78 -0.97 10.68 -9.24
CA HIS A 78 0.46 10.62 -8.89
C HIS A 78 0.82 9.70 -7.72
N LEU A 79 -0.02 9.60 -6.67
CA LEU A 79 0.28 8.71 -5.55
C LEU A 79 0.29 7.23 -5.97
N ASN A 80 -0.64 6.86 -6.85
CA ASN A 80 -0.74 5.52 -7.42
C ASN A 80 0.42 5.27 -8.40
N ASP A 81 0.69 6.26 -9.26
CA ASP A 81 1.71 6.16 -10.31
C ASP A 81 3.12 6.01 -9.72
N ASP A 82 3.43 6.71 -8.63
CA ASP A 82 4.72 6.67 -7.92
C ASP A 82 4.91 5.44 -7.02
N ILE A 83 3.99 4.47 -7.04
CA ILE A 83 4.21 3.19 -6.37
C ILE A 83 5.29 2.44 -7.14
N THR A 84 6.32 2.00 -6.42
CA THR A 84 7.44 1.26 -6.98
C THR A 84 7.71 0.02 -6.14
N ARG A 85 8.26 -1.00 -6.78
CA ARG A 85 8.75 -2.22 -6.14
C ARG A 85 10.26 -2.36 -6.27
N ARG A 86 10.87 -3.05 -5.32
CA ARG A 86 12.28 -3.45 -5.37
C ARG A 86 12.48 -4.81 -4.72
N VAL A 87 13.12 -5.71 -5.44
CA VAL A 87 13.61 -6.98 -4.90
C VAL A 87 15.08 -6.84 -4.52
N THR A 88 15.48 -7.33 -3.34
CA THR A 88 16.89 -7.38 -2.92
C THR A 88 17.13 -8.66 -2.13
N GLY A 89 17.80 -9.62 -2.77
CA GLY A 89 17.97 -10.97 -2.22
C GLY A 89 16.61 -11.61 -1.96
N ARG A 90 16.28 -11.82 -0.68
CA ARG A 90 15.03 -12.41 -0.21
C ARG A 90 14.03 -11.40 0.34
N ARG A 91 14.22 -10.12 0.02
CA ARG A 91 13.37 -9.03 0.52
C ARG A 91 12.68 -8.34 -0.63
N ILE A 92 11.39 -8.06 -0.42
CA ILE A 92 10.57 -7.25 -1.30
C ILE A 92 10.25 -5.95 -0.58
N ASP A 93 10.40 -4.84 -1.27
CA ASP A 93 9.97 -3.54 -0.79
C ASP A 93 9.01 -2.94 -1.82
N VAL A 94 7.80 -2.56 -1.39
CA VAL A 94 6.79 -1.87 -2.22
C VAL A 94 6.44 -0.56 -1.54
N GLY A 95 6.43 0.55 -2.27
CA GLY A 95 6.12 1.85 -1.66
C GLY A 95 6.31 3.05 -2.57
N THR A 96 6.26 4.23 -1.95
CA THR A 96 6.38 5.53 -2.64
C THR A 96 7.17 6.52 -1.78
N ASN A 97 7.83 7.47 -2.43
CA ASN A 97 8.52 8.59 -1.78
C ASN A 97 7.64 9.84 -1.63
N MET A 98 6.39 9.78 -2.07
CA MET A 98 5.43 10.89 -1.98
C MET A 98 5.27 11.38 -0.55
N ILE A 99 5.50 12.69 -0.34
CA ILE A 99 5.58 13.27 1.01
C ILE A 99 4.29 13.11 1.83
N TYR A 100 3.15 13.03 1.17
CA TYR A 100 1.82 12.91 1.77
C TYR A 100 1.35 11.45 1.90
N ALA A 101 2.13 10.48 1.39
CA ALA A 101 1.82 9.06 1.48
C ALA A 101 1.65 8.60 2.93
N ALA A 102 2.55 9.04 3.83
CA ALA A 102 2.51 8.67 5.26
C ALA A 102 1.24 9.14 5.95
N THR A 103 0.83 10.38 5.67
CA THR A 103 -0.40 10.97 6.17
C THR A 103 -1.62 10.15 5.77
N HIS A 104 -1.67 9.64 4.54
CA HIS A 104 -2.79 8.81 4.11
C HIS A 104 -2.67 7.38 4.60
N GLN A 105 -1.48 6.79 4.64
CA GLN A 105 -1.29 5.44 5.13
C GLN A 105 -1.71 5.30 6.61
N PHE A 106 -1.28 6.22 7.46
CA PHE A 106 -1.41 6.11 8.91
C PHE A 106 -2.45 7.07 9.51
N GLY A 107 -2.97 8.01 8.72
CA GLY A 107 -3.71 9.16 9.24
C GLY A 107 -2.76 10.21 9.83
N ALA A 108 -3.31 11.36 10.20
CA ALA A 108 -2.56 12.40 10.90
C ALA A 108 -3.46 13.31 11.73
N THR A 109 -2.88 13.89 12.78
CA THR A 109 -3.48 15.03 13.49
C THR A 109 -2.58 16.25 13.30
N ILE A 110 -3.12 17.31 12.71
CA ILE A 110 -2.41 18.57 12.50
C ILE A 110 -2.87 19.57 13.57
N ARG A 111 -1.91 20.21 14.23
CA ARG A 111 -2.13 21.24 15.26
C ARG A 111 -1.29 22.48 14.97
N PRO A 112 -1.75 23.69 15.34
CA PRO A 112 -0.94 24.88 15.22
C PRO A 112 0.24 24.79 16.21
N LYS A 113 1.44 25.18 15.76
CA LYS A 113 2.66 25.14 16.59
C LYS A 113 2.79 26.36 17.49
N THR A 114 2.55 27.54 16.92
CA THR A 114 2.76 28.84 17.59
C THR A 114 1.50 29.71 17.63
N ALA A 115 0.58 29.52 16.67
CA ALA A 115 -0.68 30.25 16.59
C ALA A 115 -1.77 29.64 17.48
N LYS A 116 -2.83 30.42 17.77
CA LYS A 116 -3.99 29.96 18.57
C LYS A 116 -4.88 28.95 17.83
N ALA A 117 -4.87 28.98 16.49
CA ALA A 117 -5.66 28.12 15.63
C ALA A 117 -4.99 27.98 14.25
N LEU A 118 -5.32 26.90 13.54
CA LEU A 118 -5.12 26.75 12.10
C LEU A 118 -6.19 27.58 11.38
N ALA A 119 -5.78 28.26 10.31
CA ALA A 119 -6.63 29.10 9.49
C ALA A 119 -6.47 28.69 8.02
N PHE A 120 -7.54 28.24 7.37
CA PHE A 120 -7.50 27.85 5.95
C PHE A 120 -8.88 27.95 5.31
N ARG A 121 -8.94 27.91 3.97
CA ARG A 121 -10.18 27.94 3.21
C ARG A 121 -10.46 26.60 2.54
N ILE A 122 -11.73 26.19 2.52
CA ILE A 122 -12.23 25.09 1.69
C ILE A 122 -13.33 25.65 0.79
N GLY A 123 -13.03 25.86 -0.49
CA GLY A 123 -13.95 26.57 -1.38
C GLY A 123 -14.17 28.01 -0.91
N SER A 124 -15.43 28.41 -0.72
CA SER A 124 -15.79 29.73 -0.17
C SER A 124 -15.51 29.85 1.33
N ASP A 125 -15.54 28.74 2.06
CA ASP A 125 -15.66 28.72 3.51
C ASP A 125 -14.31 28.94 4.19
N PHE A 126 -14.27 29.84 5.18
CA PHE A 126 -13.11 30.10 6.01
C PHE A 126 -13.21 29.30 7.31
N ILE A 127 -12.21 28.46 7.58
CA ILE A 127 -12.20 27.55 8.73
C ILE A 127 -11.09 27.96 9.69
N MET A 128 -11.47 28.09 10.96
CA MET A 128 -10.57 28.28 12.10
C MET A 128 -10.74 27.12 13.07
N THR A 129 -9.69 26.34 13.30
CA THR A 129 -9.75 25.18 14.21
C THR A 129 -8.43 24.95 14.94
N GLN A 130 -8.48 24.39 16.15
CA GLN A 130 -7.29 24.03 16.91
C GLN A 130 -6.67 22.69 16.46
N LYS A 131 -7.41 21.87 15.72
CA LYS A 131 -6.91 20.61 15.17
C LYS A 131 -7.59 20.26 13.85
N VAL A 132 -6.86 19.57 12.98
CA VAL A 132 -7.40 18.87 11.81
C VAL A 132 -7.04 17.40 11.94
N GLU A 133 -8.03 16.54 11.79
CA GLU A 133 -7.86 15.10 11.78
C GLU A 133 -7.98 14.59 10.35
N ILE A 134 -6.96 13.87 9.89
CA ILE A 134 -6.93 13.21 8.60
C ILE A 134 -7.07 11.71 8.88
N PRO A 135 -8.14 11.07 8.39
CA PRO A 135 -8.33 9.64 8.59
C PRO A 135 -7.28 8.84 7.83
N ALA A 136 -6.91 7.69 8.40
CA ALA A 136 -6.11 6.71 7.69
C ALA A 136 -6.91 6.12 6.51
N ARG A 137 -6.21 5.93 5.41
CA ARG A 137 -6.63 5.25 4.18
C ARG A 137 -5.47 4.35 3.76
N PRO A 138 -5.22 3.26 4.52
CA PRO A 138 -4.10 2.38 4.24
C PRO A 138 -4.24 1.83 2.82
N PHE A 139 -3.19 1.96 2.03
CA PHE A 139 -3.11 1.41 0.67
C PHE A 139 -1.98 0.37 0.59
N LEU A 140 -0.91 0.58 1.37
CA LEU A 140 0.14 -0.41 1.55
C LEU A 140 -0.24 -1.42 2.64
N GLY A 141 -0.04 -2.69 2.33
CA GLY A 141 -0.29 -3.82 3.22
C GLY A 141 -0.44 -5.10 2.42
N ILE A 142 -0.52 -6.22 3.12
CA ILE A 142 -0.76 -7.54 2.55
C ILE A 142 -2.19 -7.93 2.94
N SER A 143 -3.03 -8.15 1.95
CA SER A 143 -4.38 -8.67 2.14
C SER A 143 -4.35 -10.20 2.35
N ALA A 144 -5.45 -10.78 2.82
CA ALA A 144 -5.56 -12.25 2.86
C ALA A 144 -5.46 -12.86 1.45
N ALA A 145 -6.03 -12.19 0.44
CA ALA A 145 -5.93 -12.61 -0.95
C ALA A 145 -4.50 -12.51 -1.49
N ASP A 146 -3.74 -11.51 -1.05
CA ASP A 146 -2.32 -11.39 -1.42
C ASP A 146 -1.51 -12.55 -0.83
N GLU A 147 -1.75 -12.93 0.44
CA GLU A 147 -1.06 -14.07 1.04
C GLU A 147 -1.34 -15.38 0.31
N ASP A 148 -2.60 -15.58 -0.11
CA ASP A 148 -3.02 -16.77 -0.85
C ASP A 148 -2.37 -16.78 -2.25
N ALA A 149 -2.43 -15.67 -3.00
CA ALA A 149 -1.81 -15.54 -4.31
C ALA A 149 -0.28 -15.70 -4.27
N ILE A 150 0.37 -15.20 -3.22
CA ILE A 150 1.80 -15.43 -2.99
C ILE A 150 2.09 -16.91 -2.75
N GLY A 151 1.25 -17.59 -1.96
CA GLY A 151 1.36 -19.03 -1.74
C GLY A 151 1.27 -19.82 -3.04
N ASP A 152 0.32 -19.46 -3.89
CA ASP A 152 0.10 -20.09 -5.20
C ASP A 152 1.27 -19.88 -6.15
N LEU A 153 1.77 -18.63 -6.29
CA LEU A 153 2.96 -18.32 -7.09
C LEU A 153 4.14 -19.19 -6.66
N VAL A 154 4.42 -19.25 -5.36
CA VAL A 154 5.54 -20.04 -4.83
C VAL A 154 5.35 -21.53 -5.10
N ASN A 155 4.12 -22.03 -4.98
CA ASN A 155 3.81 -23.43 -5.25
C ASN A 155 3.96 -23.78 -6.74
N ASP A 156 3.52 -22.91 -7.64
CA ASP A 156 3.64 -23.11 -9.09
C ASP A 156 5.11 -23.22 -9.53
N TYR A 157 5.99 -22.39 -8.93
CA TYR A 157 7.43 -22.50 -9.11
C TYR A 157 7.99 -23.83 -8.57
N LEU A 158 7.51 -24.32 -7.42
CA LEU A 158 7.93 -25.61 -6.85
C LEU A 158 7.55 -26.81 -7.73
N THR A 159 6.39 -26.75 -8.38
CA THR A 159 5.89 -27.84 -9.22
C THR A 159 6.35 -27.74 -10.66
N GLY A 160 7.04 -26.65 -11.05
CA GLY A 160 7.50 -26.41 -12.41
C GLY A 160 6.38 -26.02 -13.37
N ALA A 161 5.25 -25.52 -12.87
CA ALA A 161 4.08 -25.17 -13.68
C ALA A 161 4.24 -23.84 -14.45
N LEU A 162 5.25 -23.04 -14.08
CA LEU A 162 5.57 -21.72 -14.69
C LEU A 162 6.84 -21.75 -15.57
N GLN A 163 7.35 -22.93 -15.93
CA GLN A 163 8.53 -23.09 -16.82
C GLN A 163 8.15 -23.29 -18.29
#